data_AF-A0A653HQU6-F1
#
_entry.id   AF-A0A653HQU6-F1
#
_cell.length_a   1.000
_cell.length_b   1.000
_cell.length_c   1.000
_cell.angle_alpha   90.00
_cell.angle_beta   90.00
_cell.angle_gamma   90.00
#
_symmetry.space_group_name_H-M   'P 1'
#
loop_
_entity.id
_entity.type
_entity.pdbx_description
1 polymer ?
#
loop_
_entity_poly.entity_id
_entity_poly.type
_entity_poly.pdbx_seq_one_letter_code
_entity_poly.pdbx_strand_id
1 'polypeptide(L)'
;MSTVTARKDYNDYKLCINSNRYSKNAKEICSDKLNKAVDTTTQIVSRECIANTEDLYKCFKHSFRLSFCDKDVVAKLQSCHSNIIKSITF
;
A
#
# COMPACT_ATOMS: atom_id res chain seq x y z
N MET A 1 -5.65 -12.62 3.58
CA MET A 1 -5.38 -11.39 4.38
C MET A 1 -6.56 -10.44 4.28
N SER A 2 -6.94 -9.76 5.37
CA SER A 2 -8.06 -8.80 5.38
C SER A 2 -7.60 -7.38 5.71
N THR A 3 -8.40 -6.37 5.34
CA THR A 3 -8.14 -4.96 5.69
C THR A 3 -8.07 -4.76 7.21
N VAL A 4 -8.83 -5.55 7.98
CA VAL A 4 -8.78 -5.54 9.46
C VAL A 4 -7.41 -5.99 9.96
N THR A 5 -6.83 -7.05 9.38
CA THR A 5 -5.48 -7.50 9.72
C THR A 5 -4.43 -6.45 9.38
N ALA A 6 -4.50 -5.85 8.19
CA ALA A 6 -3.55 -4.81 7.79
C ALA A 6 -3.62 -3.57 8.71
N ARG A 7 -4.83 -3.13 9.06
CA ARG A 7 -5.04 -2.03 10.01
C ARG A 7 -4.50 -2.36 11.40
N LYS A 8 -4.69 -3.59 11.87
CA LYS A 8 -4.12 -4.06 13.14
C LYS A 8 -2.59 -4.01 13.10
N ASP A 9 -1.96 -4.58 12.06
CA ASP A 9 -0.51 -4.65 11.96
C ASP A 9 0.12 -3.24 11.84
N TYR A 10 -0.54 -2.30 11.13
CA TYR A 10 -0.17 -0.89 11.13
C TYR A 10 -0.26 -0.26 12.54
N ASN A 11 -1.35 -0.50 13.26
CA ASN A 11 -1.52 0.01 14.62
C ASN A 11 -0.49 -0.58 15.59
N ASP A 12 -0.14 -1.86 15.46
CA ASP A 12 0.91 -2.50 16.26
C ASP A 12 2.27 -1.84 16.01
N TYR A 13 2.59 -1.50 14.76
CA TYR A 13 3.78 -0.72 14.43
C TYR A 13 3.75 0.68 15.05
N LYS A 14 2.63 1.40 14.92
CA LYS A 14 2.45 2.74 15.50
C LYS A 14 2.60 2.74 17.02
N LEU A 15 2.02 1.74 17.70
CA LEU A 15 2.17 1.56 19.14
C LEU A 15 3.63 1.29 19.53
N CYS A 16 4.34 0.46 18.76
CA CYS A 16 5.75 0.19 19.00
C CYS A 16 6.61 1.46 18.91
N ILE A 17 6.41 2.27 17.86
CA ILE A 17 7.13 3.54 17.70
C ILE A 17 6.84 4.49 18.86
N ASN A 18 5.58 4.59 19.28
CA ASN A 18 5.18 5.44 20.39
C ASN A 18 5.81 5.00 21.72
N SER A 19 5.82 3.70 22.01
CA SER A 19 6.45 3.14 23.21
C SER A 19 7.96 3.33 23.24
N ASN A 20 8.60 3.42 22.06
CA ASN A 20 10.05 3.59 21.92
C ASN A 20 10.45 5.02 21.51
N ARG A 21 9.56 6.02 21.65
CA ARG A 21 9.78 7.38 21.11
C ARG A 21 11.06 8.08 21.60
N TYR A 22 11.58 7.68 22.77
CA TYR A 22 12.80 8.22 23.35
C TYR A 22 14.05 7.39 23.04
N SER A 23 13.89 6.23 22.40
CA SER A 23 15.00 5.42 21.97
C SER A 23 15.65 6.01 20.71
N LYS A 24 16.99 6.04 20.69
CA LYS A 24 17.75 6.46 19.50
C LYS A 24 17.58 5.53 18.30
N ASN A 25 17.13 4.28 18.53
CA ASN A 25 16.95 3.26 17.50
C ASN A 25 15.51 2.69 17.42
N ALA A 26 14.50 3.49 17.76
CA ALA A 26 13.08 3.07 17.73
C ALA A 26 12.66 2.40 16.41
N LYS A 27 13.18 2.86 15.27
CA LYS A 27 12.91 2.27 13.95
C LYS A 27 13.42 0.84 13.82
N GLU A 28 14.61 0.56 14.35
CA GLU A 28 15.24 -0.76 14.30
C GLU A 28 14.51 -1.73 15.23
N ILE A 29 14.20 -1.29 16.45
CA ILE A 29 13.39 -2.05 17.44
C ILE A 29 12.04 -2.47 16.84
N CYS A 30 11.40 -1.58 16.07
CA CYS A 30 10.08 -1.80 15.50
C CYS A 30 10.09 -2.32 14.05
N SER A 31 11.25 -2.73 13.53
CA SER A 31 11.43 -3.11 12.12
C SER A 31 10.59 -4.32 11.72
N ASP A 32 10.49 -5.35 12.56
CA ASP A 32 9.65 -6.52 12.28
C ASP A 32 8.17 -6.16 12.14
N LYS A 33 7.69 -5.24 12.98
CA LYS A 33 6.31 -4.75 12.91
C LYS A 33 6.09 -3.88 11.68
N LEU A 34 7.08 -3.07 11.29
CA LEU A 34 7.05 -2.32 10.05
C LEU A 34 6.94 -3.25 8.85
N ASN A 35 7.82 -4.25 8.76
CA ASN A 35 7.82 -5.23 7.67
C ASN A 35 6.46 -5.93 7.58
N LYS A 36 5.91 -6.37 8.70
CA LYS A 36 4.59 -6.99 8.75
C LYS A 36 3.47 -6.05 8.28
N ALA A 37 3.50 -4.78 8.70
CA ALA A 37 2.52 -3.79 8.27
C ALA A 37 2.64 -3.52 6.76
N VAL A 38 3.86 -3.46 6.22
CA VAL A 38 4.13 -3.29 4.78
C VAL A 38 3.64 -4.51 3.99
N ASP A 39 3.97 -5.72 4.43
CA ASP A 39 3.61 -6.96 3.73
C ASP A 39 2.09 -7.13 3.65
N THR A 40 1.41 -6.97 4.79
CA THR A 40 -0.05 -7.11 4.84
C THR A 40 -0.75 -6.01 4.04
N THR A 41 -0.28 -4.76 4.11
CA THR A 41 -0.79 -3.65 3.30
C THR A 41 -0.60 -3.90 1.81
N THR A 42 0.59 -4.36 1.41
CA THR A 42 0.93 -4.64 0.01
C THR A 42 0.03 -5.76 -0.55
N GLN A 43 -0.24 -6.81 0.23
CA GLN A 43 -1.17 -7.85 -0.18
C GLN A 43 -2.60 -7.33 -0.44
N ILE A 44 -3.08 -6.38 0.38
CA ILE A 44 -4.39 -5.75 0.16
C ILE A 44 -4.33 -4.86 -1.09
N VAL A 45 -3.33 -3.99 -1.23
CA VAL A 45 -3.17 -3.13 -2.40
C VAL A 45 -3.14 -3.96 -3.69
N SER A 46 -2.32 -5.01 -3.73
CA SER A 46 -2.21 -5.89 -4.90
C SER A 46 -3.52 -6.56 -5.25
N ARG A 47 -4.33 -6.96 -4.27
CA ARG A 47 -5.63 -7.59 -4.53
C ARG A 47 -6.67 -6.59 -5.02
N GLU A 48 -6.79 -5.46 -4.34
CA GLU A 48 -7.86 -4.48 -4.61
C GLU A 48 -7.57 -3.63 -5.86
N CYS A 49 -6.29 -3.39 -6.17
CA CYS A 49 -5.86 -2.55 -7.30
C CYS A 49 -5.35 -3.34 -8.51
N ILE A 50 -5.61 -4.66 -8.56
CA ILE A 50 -5.13 -5.53 -9.66
C ILE A 50 -5.67 -5.08 -11.01
N ALA A 51 -6.95 -4.72 -11.09
CA ALA A 51 -7.57 -4.29 -12.35
C ALA A 51 -6.89 -3.02 -12.92
N ASN A 52 -6.63 -2.03 -12.06
CA ASN A 52 -5.93 -0.81 -12.48
C ASN A 52 -4.46 -1.09 -12.87
N THR A 53 -3.83 -2.06 -12.21
CA THR A 53 -2.47 -2.50 -12.52
C THR A 53 -2.43 -3.18 -13.89
N GLU A 54 -3.39 -4.04 -14.19
CA GLU A 54 -3.52 -4.71 -15.47
C GLU A 54 -3.77 -3.73 -16.62
N ASP A 55 -4.58 -2.69 -16.40
CA ASP A 55 -4.81 -1.65 -17.41
C ASP A 55 -3.53 -0.88 -17.72
N LEU A 56 -2.77 -0.48 -16.70
CA LEU A 56 -1.46 0.14 -16.89
C LEU A 56 -0.47 -0.80 -17.60
N TYR A 57 -0.48 -2.08 -17.24
CA TYR A 57 0.37 -3.09 -17.88
C TYR A 57 0.02 -3.29 -19.36
N LYS A 58 -1.27 -3.36 -19.70
CA LYS A 58 -1.74 -3.40 -21.10
C LYS A 58 -1.26 -2.16 -21.85
N CYS A 59 -1.40 -0.97 -21.26
CA CYS A 59 -0.89 0.25 -21.87
C CYS A 59 0.62 0.19 -22.11
N PHE A 60 1.40 -0.23 -21.11
CA PHE A 60 2.84 -0.39 -21.25
C PHE A 60 3.21 -1.38 -22.37
N LYS A 61 2.57 -2.56 -22.41
CA LYS A 61 2.80 -3.59 -23.44
C LYS A 61 2.56 -3.09 -24.86
N HIS A 62 1.65 -2.13 -25.02
CA HIS A 62 1.30 -1.53 -26.31
C HIS A 62 1.92 -0.14 -26.51
N SER A 63 2.98 0.20 -25.78
CA SER A 63 3.67 1.49 -25.86
C SER A 63 2.72 2.70 -25.74
N PHE A 64 1.68 2.55 -24.92
CA PHE A 64 0.63 3.55 -24.67
C PHE A 64 -0.16 3.96 -25.93
N ARG A 65 -0.25 3.11 -26.95
CA ARG A 65 -0.95 3.39 -28.22
C ARG A 65 -2.42 3.00 -28.24
N LEU A 66 -2.92 2.30 -27.23
CA LEU A 66 -4.34 1.93 -27.18
C LEU A 66 -5.20 3.16 -26.85
N SER A 67 -6.41 3.22 -27.39
CA SER A 67 -7.30 4.38 -27.25
C SER A 67 -7.68 4.70 -25.80
N PHE A 68 -7.67 3.71 -24.90
CA PHE A 68 -7.94 3.90 -23.48
C PHE A 68 -6.69 4.30 -22.66
N CYS A 69 -5.50 4.33 -23.26
CA CYS A 69 -4.25 4.69 -22.58
C CYS A 69 -4.10 6.20 -22.48
N ASP A 70 -4.99 6.83 -21.73
CA ASP A 70 -4.94 8.25 -21.40
C ASP A 70 -4.23 8.49 -20.05
N LYS A 71 -4.22 9.75 -19.62
CA LYS A 71 -3.63 10.17 -18.35
C LYS A 71 -4.37 9.59 -17.14
N ASP A 72 -5.60 9.11 -17.31
CA ASP A 72 -6.43 8.63 -16.22
C ASP A 72 -6.03 7.22 -15.79
N VAL A 73 -5.36 6.43 -16.64
CA VAL A 73 -4.91 5.07 -16.27
C VAL A 73 -3.97 5.11 -15.05
N VAL A 74 -3.00 6.03 -15.05
CA VAL A 74 -2.08 6.21 -13.91
C VAL A 74 -2.82 6.81 -12.71
N ALA A 75 -3.70 7.79 -12.94
CA ALA A 75 -4.45 8.44 -11.87
C ALA A 75 -5.40 7.47 -11.15
N LYS A 76 -6.04 6.55 -11.88
CA LYS A 76 -6.90 5.48 -11.34
C LYS A 76 -6.11 4.54 -10.43
N LEU A 77 -4.92 4.10 -10.87
CA LEU A 77 -4.05 3.25 -10.03
C LEU A 77 -3.59 3.98 -8.76
N GLN A 78 -3.14 5.23 -8.88
CA GLN A 78 -2.73 6.04 -7.74
C GLN A 78 -3.88 6.30 -6.75
N SER A 79 -5.08 6.56 -7.28
CA SER A 79 -6.29 6.74 -6.48
C SER A 79 -6.64 5.46 -5.71
N CYS A 80 -6.57 4.30 -6.37
CA CYS A 80 -6.78 3.00 -5.71
C CYS A 80 -5.79 2.80 -4.56
N HIS A 81 -4.48 2.97 -4.81
CA HIS A 81 -3.45 2.87 -3.76
C HIS A 81 -3.75 3.82 -2.59
N SER A 82 -4.07 5.09 -2.89
CA SER A 82 -4.35 6.09 -1.86
C SER A 82 -5.57 5.71 -1.01
N ASN A 83 -6.65 5.25 -1.62
CA ASN A 83 -7.87 4.87 -0.92
C ASN A 83 -7.64 3.67 0.00
N ILE A 84 -6.94 2.65 -0.48
CA ILE A 84 -6.59 1.47 0.33
C ILE A 84 -5.68 1.85 1.50
N ILE A 85 -4.61 2.63 1.25
CA ILE A 85 -3.70 3.10 2.30
C ILE A 85 -4.45 3.94 3.34
N LYS A 86 -5.34 4.83 2.91
CA LYS A 86 -6.19 5.62 3.84
C LYS A 86 -7.06 4.71 4.70
N SER A 87 -7.67 3.67 4.10
CA SER A 87 -8.50 2.71 4.84
C SER A 87 -7.72 1.88 5.87
N ILE A 88 -6.39 1.80 5.77
CA ILE A 88 -5.53 1.07 6.71
C ILE A 88 -4.98 2.00 7.80
N THR A 89 -4.65 3.24 7.43
CA THR A 89 -3.91 4.18 8.28
C THR A 89 -4.79 5.19 9.03
N PHE A 90 -6.05 5.39 8.60
CA PHE A 90 -7.06 6.23 9.24
C PHE A 90 -8.22 5.39 9.80
#